data_AF-A0A3A8YMD6-F1
#
_entry.id   AF-A0A3A8YMD6-F1
#
_cell.length_a   1.000
_cell.length_b   1.000
_cell.length_c   1.000
_cell.angle_alpha   90.00
_cell.angle_beta   90.00
_cell.angle_gamma   90.00
#
_symmetry.space_group_name_H-M   'P 1'
#
loop_
_entity.id
_entity.type
_entity.pdbx_description
1 polymer ?
#
loop_
_entity_poly.entity_id
_entity_poly.type
_entity_poly.pdbx_seq_one_letter_code
_entity_poly.pdbx_strand_id
1 'polypeptide(L)'
;MFGLFGKKEGKAGEDRVAECQKKKDWAGLAKAYYEMGVSAMEAGDLEHAQLWLHRSDTIYSADDDVYEKVGDKIADDCSDRIGRLEAEEGLLYNAVPAEISEKAEELSEPQVRIWGLLSAARLAALGKRLSGIPGCEVLGELGWAVDMMARSLQEPPTQEEYQHLMDVCNGLYALNGKPGYWCGQIDVPGGAPFQVFDLNGMMGVEQELSGFIDSHLRLIAALSQGVEDPAAAAESDIVGCTLLPDYYVRTGGGRLEEVPQIRAELERIQSDYEFVCDGLTWEKVGQRIAAYQALDILAM
;
A
#
# COMPACT_ATOMS: atom_id res chain seq x y z
N MET A 1 27.02 -13.11 -23.12
CA MET A 1 26.02 -12.81 -24.16
C MET A 1 24.58 -12.82 -23.58
N PHE A 2 24.39 -12.51 -22.29
CA PHE A 2 23.13 -12.73 -21.55
C PHE A 2 22.16 -11.53 -21.50
N GLY A 3 22.54 -10.36 -22.03
CA GLY A 3 21.73 -9.13 -21.89
C GLY A 3 20.71 -8.84 -23.01
N LEU A 4 20.61 -9.70 -24.04
CA LEU A 4 19.77 -9.42 -25.22
C LEU A 4 18.45 -10.20 -25.25
N PHE A 5 18.32 -11.29 -24.48
CA PHE A 5 17.10 -12.09 -24.43
C PHE A 5 16.07 -11.53 -23.43
N GLY A 6 16.50 -11.18 -22.21
CA GLY A 6 15.59 -10.59 -21.20
C GLY A 6 14.94 -9.26 -21.62
N LYS A 7 15.65 -8.39 -22.36
CA LYS A 7 15.07 -7.13 -22.88
C LYS A 7 14.00 -7.33 -23.95
N LYS A 8 14.02 -8.44 -24.70
CA LYS A 8 13.02 -8.72 -25.74
C LYS A 8 11.76 -9.35 -25.14
N GLU A 9 11.93 -10.22 -24.15
CA GLU A 9 10.81 -10.84 -23.42
C GLU A 9 10.08 -9.82 -22.54
N GLY A 10 10.79 -8.94 -21.83
CA GLY A 10 10.17 -7.85 -21.05
C GLY A 10 9.33 -6.91 -21.91
N LYS A 11 9.86 -6.50 -23.08
CA LYS A 11 9.12 -5.64 -24.02
C LYS A 11 7.88 -6.31 -24.61
N ALA A 12 7.95 -7.62 -24.88
CA ALA A 12 6.80 -8.37 -25.36
C ALA A 12 5.70 -8.51 -24.29
N GLY A 13 6.09 -8.64 -23.02
CA GLY A 13 5.17 -8.62 -21.87
C GLY A 13 4.47 -7.27 -21.71
N GLU A 14 5.22 -6.18 -21.73
CA GLU A 14 4.68 -4.81 -21.62
C GLU A 14 3.70 -4.48 -22.77
N ASP A 15 4.03 -4.86 -24.01
CA ASP A 15 3.15 -4.67 -25.16
C ASP A 15 1.82 -5.43 -24.98
N ARG A 16 1.87 -6.65 -24.43
CA ARG A 16 0.68 -7.47 -24.13
C ARG A 16 -0.15 -6.86 -23.01
N VAL A 17 0.47 -6.36 -21.93
CA VAL A 17 -0.21 -5.65 -20.85
C VAL A 17 -0.99 -4.45 -21.40
N ALA A 18 -0.36 -3.62 -22.22
CA ALA A 18 -0.99 -2.46 -22.82
C ALA A 18 -2.17 -2.84 -23.74
N GLU A 19 -2.03 -3.92 -24.51
CA GLU A 19 -3.11 -4.45 -25.35
C GLU A 19 -4.30 -4.96 -24.53
N CYS A 20 -4.05 -5.72 -23.46
CA CYS A 20 -5.09 -6.23 -22.56
C CYS A 20 -5.83 -5.09 -21.86
N GLN A 21 -5.13 -4.08 -21.34
CA GLN A 21 -5.75 -2.89 -20.75
C GLN A 21 -6.65 -2.15 -21.76
N LYS A 22 -6.17 -1.95 -22.99
CA LYS A 22 -6.95 -1.30 -24.06
C LYS A 22 -8.21 -2.08 -24.42
N LYS A 23 -8.13 -3.42 -24.43
CA LYS A 23 -9.25 -4.31 -24.73
C LYS A 23 -10.16 -4.58 -23.53
N LYS A 24 -9.76 -4.15 -22.33
CA LYS A 24 -10.39 -4.53 -21.05
C LYS A 24 -10.45 -6.05 -20.86
N ASP A 25 -9.41 -6.73 -21.33
CA ASP A 25 -9.23 -8.17 -21.15
C ASP A 25 -8.49 -8.43 -19.84
N TRP A 26 -9.25 -8.45 -18.73
CA TRP A 26 -8.68 -8.57 -17.39
C TRP A 26 -8.07 -9.95 -17.11
N ALA A 27 -8.66 -11.01 -17.66
CA ALA A 27 -8.07 -12.35 -17.58
C ALA A 27 -6.76 -12.44 -18.39
N GLY A 28 -6.71 -11.83 -19.57
CA GLY A 28 -5.48 -11.71 -20.35
C GLY A 28 -4.42 -10.86 -19.64
N LEU A 29 -4.83 -9.79 -18.96
CA LEU A 29 -3.96 -8.91 -18.17
C LEU A 29 -3.33 -9.66 -16.99
N ALA A 30 -4.13 -10.36 -16.17
CA ALA A 30 -3.64 -11.18 -15.08
C ALA A 30 -2.63 -12.23 -15.57
N LYS A 31 -2.96 -12.96 -16.64
CA LYS A 31 -2.04 -13.94 -17.25
C LYS A 31 -0.74 -13.32 -17.74
N ALA A 32 -0.79 -12.12 -18.32
CA ALA A 32 0.41 -11.42 -18.78
C ALA A 32 1.33 -11.07 -17.60
N TYR A 33 0.76 -10.54 -16.51
CA TYR A 33 1.53 -10.27 -15.29
C TYR A 33 2.10 -11.55 -14.66
N TYR A 34 1.32 -12.62 -14.57
CA TYR A 34 1.80 -13.91 -14.09
C TYR A 34 3.00 -14.40 -14.91
N GLU A 35 2.92 -14.39 -16.25
CA GLU A 35 4.02 -14.82 -17.12
C GLU A 35 5.28 -13.97 -16.93
N MET A 36 5.14 -12.65 -16.75
CA MET A 36 6.25 -11.75 -16.44
C MET A 36 6.86 -12.06 -15.07
N GLY A 37 6.04 -12.32 -14.06
CA GLY A 37 6.49 -12.67 -12.71
C GLY A 37 7.21 -14.01 -12.63
N VAL A 38 6.70 -15.03 -13.32
CA VAL A 38 7.36 -16.34 -13.46
C VAL A 38 8.74 -16.18 -14.10
N SER A 39 8.81 -15.42 -15.21
CA SER A 39 10.07 -15.19 -15.93
C SER A 39 11.09 -14.46 -15.07
N ALA A 40 10.65 -13.45 -14.30
CA ALA A 40 11.50 -12.72 -13.35
C ALA A 40 12.02 -13.65 -12.25
N MET A 41 11.15 -14.47 -11.66
CA MET A 41 11.52 -15.43 -10.63
C MET A 41 12.54 -16.47 -11.14
N GLU A 42 12.36 -16.99 -12.35
CA GLU A 42 13.31 -17.92 -13.00
C GLU A 42 14.66 -17.27 -13.31
N ALA A 43 14.68 -15.96 -13.55
CA ALA A 43 15.91 -15.18 -13.73
C ALA A 43 16.59 -14.77 -12.40
N GLY A 44 15.97 -15.04 -11.25
CA GLY A 44 16.44 -14.60 -9.94
C GLY A 44 16.20 -13.11 -9.65
N ASP A 45 15.35 -12.45 -10.44
CA ASP A 45 14.94 -11.05 -10.24
C ASP A 45 13.70 -11.02 -9.35
N LEU A 46 13.94 -11.17 -8.05
CA LEU A 46 12.88 -11.37 -7.05
C LEU A 46 12.01 -10.12 -6.85
N GLU A 47 12.56 -8.92 -7.00
CA GLU A 47 11.80 -7.66 -6.90
C GLU A 47 10.76 -7.55 -8.03
N HIS A 48 11.14 -7.86 -9.28
CA HIS A 48 10.18 -7.89 -10.38
C HIS A 48 9.23 -9.08 -10.29
N ALA A 49 9.66 -10.22 -9.73
CA ALA A 49 8.78 -11.35 -9.47
C ALA A 49 7.67 -10.94 -8.48
N GLN A 50 8.03 -10.26 -7.38
CA GLN A 50 7.11 -9.71 -6.39
C GLN A 50 6.09 -8.78 -7.05
N LEU A 51 6.58 -7.77 -7.78
CA LEU A 51 5.74 -6.80 -8.48
C LEU A 51 4.71 -7.48 -9.39
N TRP A 52 5.15 -8.38 -10.27
CA TRP A 52 4.27 -8.91 -11.31
C TRP A 52 3.35 -10.03 -10.81
N LEU A 53 3.81 -10.91 -9.91
CA LEU A 53 2.95 -11.97 -9.37
C LEU A 53 1.83 -11.40 -8.50
N HIS A 54 2.13 -10.45 -7.61
CA HIS A 54 1.07 -9.80 -6.81
C HIS A 54 0.10 -9.01 -7.68
N ARG A 55 0.55 -8.39 -8.78
CA ARG A 55 -0.39 -7.75 -9.73
C ARG A 55 -1.29 -8.75 -10.44
N SER A 56 -0.80 -9.95 -10.75
CA SER A 56 -1.66 -11.01 -11.27
C SER A 56 -2.70 -11.42 -10.24
N ASP A 57 -2.25 -11.71 -9.01
CA ASP A 57 -3.11 -12.14 -7.90
C ASP A 57 -4.22 -11.13 -7.60
N THR A 58 -3.88 -9.85 -7.42
CA THR A 58 -4.86 -8.80 -7.16
C THR A 58 -5.96 -8.73 -8.21
N ILE A 59 -5.65 -8.96 -9.49
CA ILE A 59 -6.65 -8.87 -10.57
C ILE A 59 -7.58 -10.08 -10.56
N TYR A 60 -7.04 -11.30 -10.50
CA TYR A 60 -7.90 -12.48 -10.58
C TYR A 60 -8.68 -12.71 -9.27
N SER A 61 -8.12 -12.32 -8.12
CA SER A 61 -8.78 -12.50 -6.82
C SER A 61 -9.90 -11.48 -6.59
N ALA A 62 -9.93 -10.41 -7.37
CA ALA A 62 -10.95 -9.36 -7.26
C ALA A 62 -12.27 -9.66 -7.99
N ASP A 63 -12.29 -10.62 -8.93
CA ASP A 63 -13.44 -10.87 -9.80
C ASP A 63 -13.54 -12.36 -10.19
N ASP A 64 -14.63 -13.02 -9.77
CA ASP A 64 -14.87 -14.45 -9.99
C ASP A 64 -14.85 -14.85 -11.48
N ASP A 65 -15.36 -13.99 -12.39
CA ASP A 65 -15.37 -14.28 -13.83
C ASP A 65 -13.95 -14.18 -14.42
N VAL A 66 -13.09 -13.35 -13.82
CA VAL A 66 -11.67 -13.27 -14.16
C VAL A 66 -10.95 -14.50 -13.62
N TYR A 67 -11.19 -14.86 -12.35
CA TYR A 67 -10.64 -16.06 -11.71
C TYR A 67 -10.94 -17.31 -12.55
N GLU A 68 -12.20 -17.54 -12.94
CA GLU A 68 -12.60 -18.71 -13.73
C GLU A 68 -11.84 -18.78 -15.08
N LYS A 69 -11.63 -17.63 -15.74
CA LYS A 69 -10.91 -17.56 -17.01
C LYS A 69 -9.39 -17.72 -16.85
N VAL A 70 -8.83 -17.29 -15.73
CA VAL A 70 -7.43 -17.49 -15.37
C VAL A 70 -7.19 -18.98 -15.10
N GLY A 71 -8.04 -19.57 -14.27
CA GLY A 71 -8.10 -20.98 -13.93
C GLY A 71 -7.18 -21.36 -12.78
N ASP A 72 -7.62 -22.34 -11.98
CA ASP A 72 -6.97 -22.80 -10.74
C ASP A 72 -5.48 -23.09 -10.90
N LYS A 73 -5.07 -23.67 -12.03
CA LYS A 73 -3.66 -23.99 -12.26
C LYS A 73 -2.74 -22.75 -12.17
N ILE A 74 -3.17 -21.61 -12.72
CA ILE A 74 -2.39 -20.38 -12.67
C ILE A 74 -2.52 -19.75 -11.28
N ALA A 75 -3.71 -19.74 -10.70
CA ALA A 75 -3.94 -19.19 -9.36
C ALA A 75 -3.11 -19.92 -8.29
N ASP A 76 -3.14 -21.25 -8.27
CA ASP A 76 -2.39 -22.09 -7.35
C ASP A 76 -0.87 -21.89 -7.51
N ASP A 77 -0.35 -21.92 -8.75
CA ASP A 77 1.09 -21.70 -9.00
C ASP A 77 1.52 -20.26 -8.66
N CYS A 78 0.67 -19.27 -8.89
CA CYS A 78 0.92 -17.88 -8.52
C CYS A 78 1.00 -17.73 -7.00
N SER A 79 0.03 -18.31 -6.27
CA SER A 79 -0.01 -18.32 -4.81
C SER A 79 1.21 -19.02 -4.20
N ASP A 80 1.59 -20.20 -4.71
CA ASP A 80 2.78 -20.93 -4.27
C ASP A 80 4.08 -20.11 -4.46
N ARG A 81 4.16 -19.32 -5.55
CA ARG A 81 5.33 -18.46 -5.81
C ARG A 81 5.34 -17.23 -4.93
N ILE A 82 4.19 -16.62 -4.69
CA ILE A 82 4.04 -15.51 -3.74
C ILE A 82 4.48 -15.97 -2.35
N GLY A 83 3.99 -17.12 -1.87
CA GLY A 83 4.40 -17.66 -0.57
C GLY A 83 5.90 -17.95 -0.46
N ARG A 84 6.57 -18.29 -1.58
CA ARG A 84 8.04 -18.40 -1.61
C ARG A 84 8.73 -17.04 -1.50
N LEU A 85 8.20 -16.00 -2.13
CA LEU A 85 8.75 -14.65 -2.06
C LEU A 85 8.52 -14.01 -0.68
N GLU A 86 7.38 -14.24 -0.06
CA GLU A 86 7.08 -13.81 1.32
C GLU A 86 8.04 -14.43 2.35
N ALA A 87 8.58 -15.62 2.05
CA ALA A 87 9.59 -16.27 2.88
C ALA A 87 11.03 -15.72 2.69
N GLU A 88 11.27 -14.87 1.69
CA GLU A 88 12.58 -14.28 1.44
C GLU A 88 12.80 -13.06 2.35
N GLU A 89 13.33 -13.28 3.54
CA GLU A 89 13.57 -12.25 4.57
C GLU A 89 14.39 -11.04 4.09
N GLY A 90 15.22 -11.22 3.05
CA GLY A 90 16.08 -10.17 2.51
C GLY A 90 15.37 -9.19 1.56
N LEU A 91 14.16 -9.48 1.11
CA LEU A 91 13.41 -8.54 0.27
C LEU A 91 12.95 -7.36 1.11
N LEU A 92 13.13 -6.14 0.59
CA LEU A 92 12.64 -4.92 1.23
C LEU A 92 11.13 -4.98 1.55
N TYR A 93 10.38 -5.68 0.69
CA TYR A 93 8.96 -5.99 0.86
C TYR A 93 8.63 -6.71 2.18
N ASN A 94 9.56 -7.51 2.71
CA ASN A 94 9.36 -8.34 3.91
C ASN A 94 10.18 -7.81 5.10
N ALA A 95 11.41 -7.39 4.85
CA ALA A 95 12.34 -6.93 5.89
C ALA A 95 11.80 -5.70 6.62
N VAL A 96 11.26 -4.72 5.89
CA VAL A 96 10.81 -3.46 6.51
C VAL A 96 9.52 -3.65 7.33
N PRO A 97 8.48 -4.34 6.85
CA PRO A 97 7.32 -4.66 7.68
C PRO A 97 7.71 -5.43 8.93
N ALA A 98 8.60 -6.43 8.82
CA ALA A 98 9.07 -7.19 9.97
C ALA A 98 9.77 -6.29 11.01
N GLU A 99 10.65 -5.38 10.58
CA GLU A 99 11.32 -4.42 11.48
C GLU A 99 10.30 -3.46 12.14
N ILE A 100 9.32 -2.98 11.38
CA ILE A 100 8.27 -2.10 11.90
C ILE A 100 7.42 -2.85 12.95
N SER A 101 7.03 -4.10 12.67
CA SER A 101 6.28 -4.94 13.61
C SER A 101 7.07 -5.21 14.88
N GLU A 102 8.37 -5.55 14.79
CA GLU A 102 9.23 -5.75 15.96
C GLU A 102 9.30 -4.49 16.84
N LYS A 103 9.49 -3.31 16.21
CA LYS A 103 9.49 -2.03 16.93
C LYS A 103 8.11 -1.71 17.53
N ALA A 104 7.02 -2.10 16.88
CA ALA A 104 5.66 -1.87 17.37
C ALA A 104 5.41 -2.59 18.71
N GLU A 105 5.99 -3.78 18.91
CA GLU A 105 5.86 -4.56 20.15
C GLU A 105 6.44 -3.84 21.37
N GLU A 106 7.39 -2.92 21.17
CA GLU A 106 8.00 -2.12 22.24
C GLU A 106 7.16 -0.91 22.64
N LEU A 107 6.11 -0.59 21.87
CA LEU A 107 5.30 0.61 22.03
C LEU A 107 3.97 0.31 22.74
N SER A 108 3.46 1.30 23.46
CA SER A 108 2.08 1.27 23.93
C SER A 108 1.10 1.47 22.77
N GLU A 109 -0.13 0.98 22.91
CA GLU A 109 -1.13 1.10 21.86
C GLU A 109 -1.36 2.54 21.34
N PRO A 110 -1.41 3.58 22.19
CA PRO A 110 -1.52 4.96 21.70
C PRO A 110 -0.31 5.40 20.87
N GLN A 111 0.90 4.92 21.20
CA GLN A 111 2.11 5.21 20.42
C GLN A 111 2.06 4.53 19.05
N VAL A 112 1.63 3.27 18.99
CA VAL A 112 1.44 2.50 17.75
C VAL A 112 0.44 3.23 16.84
N ARG A 113 -0.71 3.67 17.37
CA ARG A 113 -1.71 4.41 16.59
C ARG A 113 -1.21 5.74 16.07
N ILE A 114 -0.50 6.50 16.90
CA ILE A 114 0.10 7.77 16.46
C ILE A 114 1.13 7.51 15.35
N TRP A 115 1.95 6.47 15.47
CA TRP A 115 2.91 6.12 14.42
C TRP A 115 2.21 5.74 13.11
N GLY A 116 1.15 4.92 13.17
CA GLY A 116 0.31 4.60 12.00
C GLY A 116 -0.35 5.84 11.37
N LEU A 117 -0.83 6.79 12.18
CA LEU A 117 -1.37 8.08 11.70
C LEU A 117 -0.33 8.89 10.93
N LEU A 118 0.91 8.93 11.45
CA LEU A 118 2.00 9.63 10.79
C LEU A 118 2.33 9.00 9.43
N SER A 119 2.33 7.67 9.33
CA SER A 119 2.47 6.95 8.05
C SER A 119 1.34 7.26 7.08
N ALA A 120 0.09 7.13 7.49
CA ALA A 120 -1.05 7.44 6.65
C ALA A 120 -1.06 8.92 6.18
N ALA A 121 -0.62 9.85 7.03
CA ALA A 121 -0.54 11.28 6.70
C ALA A 121 0.35 11.55 5.48
N ARG A 122 1.46 10.82 5.32
CA ARG A 122 2.41 11.00 4.20
C ARG A 122 1.82 10.64 2.85
N LEU A 123 0.76 9.84 2.82
CA LEU A 123 0.05 9.46 1.60
C LEU A 123 -1.03 10.46 1.19
N ALA A 124 -1.38 11.44 2.03
CA ALA A 124 -2.53 12.31 1.76
C ALA A 124 -2.37 13.15 0.48
N ALA A 125 -1.20 13.72 0.22
CA ALA A 125 -0.96 14.51 -0.99
C ALA A 125 -0.99 13.63 -2.27
N LEU A 126 -0.41 12.43 -2.19
CA LEU A 126 -0.46 11.45 -3.28
C LEU A 126 -1.89 10.98 -3.52
N GLY A 127 -2.61 10.59 -2.47
CA GLY A 127 -4.00 10.15 -2.53
C GLY A 127 -4.92 11.20 -3.16
N LYS A 128 -4.73 12.49 -2.83
CA LYS A 128 -5.44 13.60 -3.46
C LYS A 128 -5.15 13.74 -4.96
N ARG A 129 -3.95 13.40 -5.42
CA ARG A 129 -3.64 13.39 -6.86
C ARG A 129 -4.31 12.19 -7.55
N LEU A 130 -4.27 11.03 -6.91
CA LEU A 130 -4.85 9.79 -7.45
C LEU A 130 -6.38 9.81 -7.46
N SER A 131 -7.03 10.59 -6.57
CA SER A 131 -8.49 10.69 -6.52
C SER A 131 -9.13 11.32 -7.76
N GLY A 132 -8.33 11.96 -8.63
CA GLY A 132 -8.78 12.42 -9.94
C GLY A 132 -9.01 11.27 -10.95
N ILE A 133 -8.59 10.04 -10.62
CA ILE A 133 -8.80 8.86 -11.46
C ILE A 133 -10.18 8.27 -11.16
N PRO A 134 -11.03 8.03 -12.19
CA PRO A 134 -12.34 7.45 -11.98
C PRO A 134 -12.30 6.12 -11.22
N GLY A 135 -13.06 6.03 -10.13
CA GLY A 135 -13.11 4.87 -9.23
C GLY A 135 -12.10 4.92 -8.07
N CYS A 136 -11.19 5.89 -8.04
CA CYS A 136 -10.16 6.05 -7.01
C CYS A 136 -10.44 7.22 -6.06
N GLU A 137 -11.66 7.77 -6.04
CA GLU A 137 -12.03 9.00 -5.34
C GLU A 137 -11.75 8.92 -3.83
N VAL A 138 -11.92 7.73 -3.22
CA VAL A 138 -11.69 7.48 -1.79
C VAL A 138 -10.27 7.85 -1.34
N LEU A 139 -9.27 7.75 -2.22
CA LEU A 139 -7.89 8.13 -1.90
C LEU A 139 -7.76 9.63 -1.57
N GLY A 140 -8.71 10.45 -2.03
CA GLY A 140 -8.76 11.88 -1.71
C GLY A 140 -9.16 12.18 -0.27
N GLU A 141 -9.76 11.21 0.42
CA GLU A 141 -10.27 11.35 1.78
C GLU A 141 -9.20 11.03 2.85
N LEU A 142 -8.01 10.55 2.46
CA LEU A 142 -6.97 10.14 3.41
C LEU A 142 -6.56 11.24 4.39
N GLY A 143 -6.44 12.49 3.92
CA GLY A 143 -6.13 13.63 4.79
C GLY A 143 -7.22 13.86 5.84
N TRP A 144 -8.49 13.84 5.42
CA TRP A 144 -9.62 13.97 6.34
C TRP A 144 -9.69 12.81 7.33
N ALA A 145 -9.47 11.57 6.88
CA ALA A 145 -9.51 10.38 7.73
C ALA A 145 -8.43 10.46 8.82
N VAL A 146 -7.19 10.83 8.45
CA VAL A 146 -6.09 11.04 9.41
C VAL A 146 -6.44 12.11 10.44
N ASP A 147 -6.96 13.26 10.01
CA ASP A 147 -7.34 14.35 10.93
C ASP A 147 -8.45 13.92 11.88
N MET A 148 -9.47 13.23 11.35
CA MET A 148 -10.59 12.73 12.14
C MET A 148 -10.09 11.74 13.19
N MET A 149 -9.30 10.74 12.80
CA MET A 149 -8.75 9.73 13.70
C MET A 149 -7.85 10.35 14.77
N ALA A 150 -7.03 11.34 14.42
CA ALA A 150 -6.19 12.06 15.39
C ALA A 150 -7.00 12.88 16.40
N ARG A 151 -8.11 13.51 15.97
CA ARG A 151 -9.05 14.19 16.88
C ARG A 151 -9.76 13.17 17.77
N SER A 152 -10.16 12.02 17.22
CA SER A 152 -10.98 11.06 17.94
C SER A 152 -10.24 10.35 19.10
N LEU A 153 -8.90 10.42 19.12
CA LEU A 153 -8.08 9.99 20.26
C LEU A 153 -8.17 10.93 21.46
N GLN A 154 -8.65 12.17 21.27
CA GLN A 154 -8.78 13.18 22.31
C GLN A 154 -10.24 13.38 22.74
N GLU A 155 -11.17 13.29 21.79
CA GLU A 155 -12.59 13.51 22.02
C GLU A 155 -13.44 12.52 21.19
N PRO A 156 -14.56 11.99 21.72
CA PRO A 156 -15.42 11.10 20.94
C PRO A 156 -15.94 11.80 19.67
N PRO A 157 -15.89 11.13 18.50
CA PRO A 157 -16.39 11.71 17.27
C PRO A 157 -17.92 11.75 17.26
N THR A 158 -18.48 12.55 16.35
CA THR A 158 -19.91 12.48 16.06
C THR A 158 -20.26 11.18 15.31
N GLN A 159 -21.55 10.80 15.34
CA GLN A 159 -22.04 9.64 14.58
C GLN A 159 -21.84 9.79 13.06
N GLU A 160 -21.94 11.02 12.55
CA GLU A 160 -21.72 11.33 11.13
C GLU A 160 -20.25 11.14 10.74
N GLU A 161 -19.32 11.65 11.57
CA GLU A 161 -17.89 11.44 11.34
C GLU A 161 -17.51 9.96 11.42
N TYR A 162 -18.06 9.22 12.39
CA TYR A 162 -17.83 7.76 12.49
C TYR A 162 -18.31 7.04 11.22
N GLN A 163 -19.51 7.37 10.74
CA GLN A 163 -20.06 6.76 9.54
C GLN A 163 -19.23 7.10 8.29
N HIS A 164 -18.80 8.35 8.15
CA HIS A 164 -17.94 8.77 7.04
C HIS A 164 -16.60 8.02 7.08
N LEU A 165 -15.96 7.89 8.25
CA LEU A 165 -14.72 7.11 8.37
C LEU A 165 -14.92 5.64 7.99
N MET A 166 -16.05 5.05 8.36
CA MET A 166 -16.43 3.69 7.93
C MET A 166 -16.63 3.61 6.40
N ASP A 167 -17.20 4.62 5.77
CA ASP A 167 -17.34 4.67 4.31
C ASP A 167 -15.97 4.79 3.62
N VAL A 168 -15.02 5.55 4.17
CA VAL A 168 -13.62 5.60 3.69
C VAL A 168 -12.96 4.23 3.81
N CYS A 169 -13.09 3.58 4.96
CA CYS A 169 -12.57 2.22 5.20
C CYS A 169 -13.07 1.24 4.13
N ASN A 170 -14.39 1.15 3.96
CA ASN A 170 -15.01 0.26 2.97
C ASN A 170 -14.60 0.62 1.53
N GLY A 171 -14.46 1.91 1.23
CA GLY A 171 -14.03 2.38 -0.07
C GLY A 171 -12.59 1.99 -0.41
N LEU A 172 -11.69 2.01 0.57
CA LEU A 172 -10.30 1.55 0.45
C LEU A 172 -10.25 0.03 0.26
N TYR A 173 -10.97 -0.74 1.08
CA TYR A 173 -11.07 -2.19 0.95
C TYR A 173 -11.51 -2.63 -0.45
N ALA A 174 -12.50 -1.94 -1.02
CA ALA A 174 -13.03 -2.24 -2.34
C ALA A 174 -12.23 -1.64 -3.51
N LEU A 175 -11.14 -0.91 -3.25
CA LEU A 175 -10.42 -0.16 -4.28
C LEU A 175 -9.69 -1.09 -5.26
N ASN A 176 -9.05 -2.15 -4.76
CA ASN A 176 -8.23 -3.05 -5.57
C ASN A 176 -9.03 -3.87 -6.59
N GLY A 177 -10.36 -3.94 -6.45
CA GLY A 177 -11.26 -4.55 -7.44
C GLY A 177 -11.75 -3.61 -8.54
N LYS A 178 -11.26 -2.37 -8.60
CA LYS A 178 -11.71 -1.38 -9.59
C LYS A 178 -10.72 -1.29 -10.75
N PRO A 179 -11.20 -1.19 -12.02
CA PRO A 179 -10.31 -0.99 -13.16
C PRO A 179 -9.42 0.27 -13.08
N GLY A 180 -9.90 1.32 -12.39
CA GLY A 180 -9.11 2.51 -12.11
C GLY A 180 -7.85 2.22 -11.28
N TYR A 181 -7.90 1.23 -10.39
CA TYR A 181 -6.75 0.76 -9.63
C TYR A 181 -5.72 0.07 -10.53
N TRP A 182 -6.14 -0.82 -11.43
CA TRP A 182 -5.22 -1.58 -12.30
C TRP A 182 -4.61 -0.77 -13.45
N CYS A 183 -5.31 0.28 -13.90
CA CYS A 183 -5.00 0.99 -15.15
C CYS A 183 -4.78 2.49 -15.00
N GLY A 184 -5.22 3.08 -13.88
CA GLY A 184 -5.12 4.51 -13.64
C GLY A 184 -3.68 4.93 -13.38
N GLN A 185 -3.33 6.12 -13.86
CA GLN A 185 -2.03 6.71 -13.58
C GLN A 185 -2.09 8.24 -13.56
N ILE A 186 -1.10 8.84 -12.89
CA ILE A 186 -0.84 10.28 -12.88
C ILE A 186 0.58 10.56 -13.35
N ASP A 187 0.80 11.75 -13.90
CA ASP A 187 2.15 12.21 -14.22
C ASP A 187 2.93 12.53 -12.95
N VAL A 188 4.23 12.18 -12.96
CA VAL A 188 5.21 12.57 -11.94
C VAL A 188 6.23 13.49 -12.60
N PRO A 189 6.38 14.74 -12.14
CA PRO A 189 7.34 15.68 -12.72
C PRO A 189 8.77 15.11 -12.73
N GLY A 190 9.37 14.99 -13.91
CA GLY A 190 10.74 14.49 -14.08
C GLY A 190 10.92 12.97 -13.92
N GLY A 191 9.85 12.22 -13.69
CA GLY A 191 9.85 10.76 -13.54
C GLY A 191 8.89 10.05 -14.49
N ALA A 192 8.83 8.72 -14.39
CA ALA A 192 7.80 7.95 -15.09
C ALA A 192 6.43 8.13 -14.39
N PRO A 193 5.30 7.99 -15.10
CA PRO A 193 3.98 8.07 -14.49
C PRO A 193 3.83 7.11 -13.31
N PHE A 194 3.16 7.56 -12.25
CA PHE A 194 2.78 6.72 -11.11
C PHE A 194 1.44 6.06 -11.42
N GLN A 195 1.40 4.73 -11.39
CA GLN A 195 0.19 3.95 -11.58
C GLN A 195 -0.48 3.78 -10.21
N VAL A 196 -1.81 3.85 -10.14
CA VAL A 196 -2.53 3.53 -8.88
C VAL A 196 -2.14 2.12 -8.43
N PHE A 197 -1.88 1.22 -9.38
CA PHE A 197 -1.44 -0.14 -9.11
C PHE A 197 -0.04 -0.25 -8.48
N ASP A 198 0.74 0.84 -8.41
CA ASP A 198 1.98 0.88 -7.63
C ASP A 198 1.70 0.91 -6.10
N LEU A 199 0.44 1.12 -5.70
CA LEU A 199 -0.03 0.92 -4.33
C LEU A 199 -0.16 -0.57 -3.97
N ASN A 200 -0.01 -1.50 -4.92
CA ASN A 200 -0.17 -2.93 -4.66
C ASN A 200 1.02 -3.54 -3.92
N GLY A 201 2.16 -2.86 -3.93
CA GLY A 201 3.34 -3.28 -3.18
C GLY A 201 3.04 -3.31 -1.68
N MET A 202 3.85 -4.07 -0.93
CA MET A 202 3.71 -4.18 0.53
C MET A 202 2.33 -4.72 0.96
N MET A 203 1.83 -5.78 0.32
CA MET A 203 0.51 -6.38 0.61
C MET A 203 -0.71 -5.48 0.30
N GLY A 204 -0.51 -4.35 -0.41
CA GLY A 204 -1.57 -3.43 -0.81
C GLY A 204 -1.75 -2.28 0.18
N VAL A 205 -1.24 -1.10 -0.17
CA VAL A 205 -1.33 0.13 0.63
C VAL A 205 -2.77 0.46 1.01
N GLU A 206 -3.72 0.28 0.10
CA GLU A 206 -5.14 0.49 0.39
C GLU A 206 -5.71 -0.52 1.40
N GLN A 207 -5.21 -1.77 1.40
CA GLN A 207 -5.65 -2.80 2.34
C GLN A 207 -5.07 -2.55 3.72
N GLU A 208 -3.79 -2.18 3.84
CA GLU A 208 -3.20 -1.76 5.10
C GLU A 208 -3.92 -0.53 5.68
N LEU A 209 -4.18 0.49 4.86
CA LEU A 209 -4.93 1.67 5.30
C LEU A 209 -6.36 1.32 5.74
N SER A 210 -7.04 0.42 5.01
CA SER A 210 -8.36 -0.07 5.42
C SER A 210 -8.29 -0.81 6.75
N GLY A 211 -7.33 -1.71 6.94
CA GLY A 211 -7.15 -2.46 8.20
C GLY A 211 -6.85 -1.53 9.38
N PHE A 212 -6.00 -0.52 9.17
CA PHE A 212 -5.69 0.49 10.18
C PHE A 212 -6.92 1.32 10.57
N ILE A 213 -7.73 1.76 9.60
CA ILE A 213 -8.96 2.50 9.85
C ILE A 213 -10.00 1.61 10.55
N ASP A 214 -10.18 0.35 10.13
CA ASP A 214 -11.09 -0.61 10.77
C ASP A 214 -10.71 -0.82 12.25
N SER A 215 -9.43 -1.05 12.52
CA SER A 215 -8.90 -1.17 13.89
C SER A 215 -9.26 0.06 14.73
N HIS A 216 -9.12 1.27 14.16
CA HIS A 216 -9.45 2.50 14.88
C HIS A 216 -10.96 2.70 15.09
N LEU A 217 -11.80 2.31 14.11
CA LEU A 217 -13.25 2.29 14.27
C LEU A 217 -13.69 1.36 15.40
N ARG A 218 -13.07 0.18 15.51
CA ARG A 218 -13.29 -0.76 16.63
C ARG A 218 -12.90 -0.16 17.97
N LEU A 219 -11.79 0.58 18.04
CA LEU A 219 -11.40 1.30 19.25
C LEU A 219 -12.49 2.30 19.67
N ILE A 220 -12.95 3.15 18.75
CA ILE A 220 -14.00 4.15 19.02
C ILE A 220 -15.28 3.45 19.51
N ALA A 221 -15.66 2.34 18.86
CA ALA A 221 -16.83 1.56 19.24
C ALA A 221 -16.69 0.98 20.66
N ALA A 222 -15.55 0.37 20.98
CA ALA A 222 -15.26 -0.20 22.30
C ALA A 222 -15.26 0.87 23.41
N LEU A 223 -14.67 2.03 23.15
CA LEU A 223 -14.71 3.18 24.05
C LEU A 223 -16.14 3.67 24.30
N SER A 224 -16.97 3.75 23.25
CA SER A 224 -18.38 4.17 23.37
C SER A 224 -19.22 3.21 24.22
N GLN A 225 -18.85 1.93 24.25
CA GLN A 225 -19.53 0.86 24.99
C GLN A 225 -18.99 0.70 26.43
N GLY A 226 -17.94 1.43 26.80
CA GLY A 226 -17.31 1.30 28.12
C GLY A 226 -16.62 -0.04 28.34
N VAL A 227 -16.06 -0.64 27.28
CA VAL A 227 -15.23 -1.85 27.38
C VAL A 227 -14.03 -1.59 28.31
N GLU A 228 -13.70 -2.55 29.18
CA GLU A 228 -12.65 -2.40 30.20
C GLU A 228 -11.24 -2.27 29.59
N ASP A 229 -10.96 -3.04 28.53
CA ASP A 229 -9.75 -2.93 27.72
C ASP A 229 -10.11 -2.74 26.23
N PRO A 230 -10.37 -1.49 25.79
CA PRO A 230 -10.70 -1.17 24.41
C PRO A 230 -9.56 -1.47 23.42
N ALA A 231 -8.31 -1.42 23.88
CA ALA A 231 -7.13 -1.64 23.04
C ALA A 231 -7.01 -3.12 22.64
N ALA A 232 -7.26 -4.04 23.58
CA ALA A 232 -7.30 -5.48 23.29
C ALA A 232 -8.43 -5.88 22.32
N ALA A 233 -9.51 -5.10 22.24
CA ALA A 233 -10.61 -5.33 21.31
C ALA A 233 -10.33 -4.81 19.88
N ALA A 234 -9.27 -4.02 19.72
CA ALA A 234 -9.01 -3.21 18.53
C ALA A 234 -7.57 -3.37 18.05
N GLU A 235 -7.01 -4.59 18.10
CA GLU A 235 -5.64 -4.95 17.66
C GLU A 235 -5.13 -3.94 16.60
N SER A 236 -4.10 -3.18 16.96
CA SER A 236 -3.56 -2.13 16.10
C SER A 236 -2.33 -2.68 15.42
N ASP A 237 -2.36 -2.69 14.09
CA ASP A 237 -1.17 -2.89 13.27
C ASP A 237 -0.66 -1.54 12.76
N ILE A 238 0.61 -1.47 12.35
CA ILE A 238 1.23 -0.26 11.81
C ILE A 238 1.12 -0.26 10.29
N VAL A 239 0.87 0.93 9.73
CA VAL A 239 0.99 1.15 8.28
C VAL A 239 2.46 1.29 7.90
N GLY A 240 3.05 0.25 7.31
CA GLY A 240 4.42 0.23 6.76
C GLY A 240 4.50 0.65 5.28
N CYS A 241 3.35 0.94 4.69
CA CYS A 241 3.09 1.04 3.26
C CYS A 241 3.56 2.31 2.52
N THR A 242 4.35 3.19 3.13
CA THR A 242 4.73 4.47 2.50
C THR A 242 5.95 4.37 1.57
N LEU A 243 6.63 3.22 1.53
CA LEU A 243 7.84 3.02 0.72
C LEU A 243 7.56 2.98 -0.78
N LEU A 244 6.35 2.57 -1.18
CA LEU A 244 5.90 2.46 -2.57
C LEU A 244 6.91 1.71 -3.48
N PRO A 245 7.44 0.54 -3.09
CA PRO A 245 8.54 -0.12 -3.79
C PRO A 245 8.19 -0.48 -5.24
N ASP A 246 6.94 -0.86 -5.51
CA ASP A 246 6.45 -1.21 -6.85
C ASP A 246 6.67 -0.11 -7.89
N TYR A 247 6.53 1.17 -7.48
CA TYR A 247 6.81 2.30 -8.37
C TYR A 247 8.27 2.28 -8.83
N TYR A 248 9.20 2.04 -7.90
CA TYR A 248 10.64 2.08 -8.18
C TYR A 248 11.14 0.82 -8.89
N VAL A 249 10.61 -0.36 -8.54
CA VAL A 249 10.87 -1.60 -9.30
C VAL A 249 10.43 -1.42 -10.75
N ARG A 250 9.18 -1.02 -10.97
CA ARG A 250 8.60 -0.88 -12.31
C ARG A 250 9.32 0.16 -13.17
N THR A 251 9.81 1.24 -12.57
CA THR A 251 10.38 2.38 -13.30
C THR A 251 11.91 2.34 -13.41
N GLY A 252 12.54 1.30 -12.84
CA GLY A 252 13.97 1.03 -12.99
C GLY A 252 14.86 1.83 -12.03
N GLY A 253 14.43 1.99 -10.77
CA GLY A 253 15.13 2.73 -9.71
C GLY A 253 16.49 2.19 -9.27
N GLY A 254 17.02 1.14 -9.91
CA GLY A 254 18.18 0.40 -9.39
C GLY A 254 17.77 -0.45 -8.18
N ARG A 255 18.73 -0.77 -7.31
CA ARG A 255 18.44 -1.47 -6.05
C ARG A 255 17.58 -0.58 -5.16
N LEU A 256 16.49 -1.11 -4.60
CA LEU A 256 15.52 -0.31 -3.83
C LEU A 256 16.17 0.43 -2.66
N GLU A 257 17.15 -0.18 -1.99
CA GLU A 257 17.88 0.42 -0.87
C GLU A 257 18.80 1.57 -1.28
N GLU A 258 19.00 1.78 -2.59
CA GLU A 258 19.76 2.89 -3.15
C GLU A 258 18.89 4.03 -3.67
N VAL A 259 17.57 3.81 -3.77
CA VAL A 259 16.61 4.82 -4.20
C VAL A 259 16.53 5.93 -3.13
N PRO A 260 16.82 7.20 -3.49
CA PRO A 260 16.81 8.30 -2.53
C PRO A 260 15.49 8.49 -1.78
N GLN A 261 14.37 8.30 -2.48
CA GLN A 261 13.03 8.44 -1.90
C GLN A 261 12.72 7.32 -0.90
N ILE A 262 13.10 6.08 -1.19
CA ILE A 262 12.98 4.95 -0.25
C ILE A 262 13.82 5.23 1.00
N ARG A 263 15.06 5.69 0.85
CA ARG A 263 15.91 6.09 1.98
C ARG A 263 15.29 7.19 2.83
N ALA A 264 14.81 8.25 2.17
CA ALA A 264 14.16 9.36 2.86
C ALA A 264 12.91 8.90 3.62
N GLU A 265 12.21 7.89 3.11
CA GLU A 265 11.04 7.33 3.77
C GLU A 265 11.39 6.41 4.94
N LEU A 266 12.43 5.58 4.81
CA LEU A 266 12.98 4.82 5.94
C LEU A 266 13.47 5.74 7.07
N GLU A 267 14.13 6.85 6.72
CA GLU A 267 14.53 7.87 7.70
C GLU A 267 13.32 8.51 8.40
N ARG A 268 12.22 8.77 7.69
CA ARG A 268 10.97 9.27 8.29
C ARG A 268 10.35 8.25 9.24
N ILE A 269 10.27 6.98 8.84
CA ILE A 269 9.74 5.88 9.66
C ILE A 269 10.53 5.80 10.97
N GLN A 270 11.87 5.81 10.91
CA GLN A 270 12.71 5.79 12.11
C GLN A 270 12.57 7.07 12.95
N SER A 271 12.52 8.25 12.33
CA SER A 271 12.28 9.53 13.04
C SER A 271 10.91 9.58 13.72
N ASP A 272 9.90 8.89 13.17
CA ASP A 272 8.58 8.78 13.79
C ASP A 272 8.59 7.82 14.97
N TYR A 273 9.25 6.67 14.85
CA TYR A 273 9.48 5.77 15.97
C TYR A 273 10.16 6.48 17.15
N GLU A 274 11.26 7.21 16.89
CA GLU A 274 11.95 7.99 17.93
C GLU A 274 11.04 9.06 18.56
N PHE A 275 10.23 9.72 17.75
CA PHE A 275 9.28 10.75 18.20
C PHE A 275 8.15 10.19 19.07
N VAL A 276 7.63 9.00 18.76
CA VAL A 276 6.59 8.37 19.59
C VAL A 276 7.19 7.78 20.87
N CYS A 277 8.46 7.38 20.87
CA CYS A 277 9.20 6.95 22.06
C CYS A 277 9.50 8.10 23.04
N ASP A 278 9.87 9.28 22.53
CA ASP A 278 10.20 10.45 23.36
C ASP A 278 9.68 11.75 22.73
N GLY A 279 8.74 12.42 23.41
CA GLY A 279 8.30 13.76 23.03
C GLY A 279 6.85 13.94 22.57
N LEU A 280 5.95 13.02 22.93
CA LEU A 280 4.52 13.10 22.59
C LEU A 280 3.80 14.27 23.30
N THR A 281 3.30 15.20 22.49
CA THR A 281 2.25 16.14 22.86
C THR A 281 1.31 16.27 21.67
N TRP A 282 0.01 16.46 21.91
CA TRP A 282 -0.98 16.60 20.83
C TRP A 282 -0.67 17.76 19.88
N GLU A 283 -0.07 18.85 20.39
CA GLU A 283 0.40 19.96 19.55
C GLU A 283 1.48 19.50 18.56
N LYS A 284 2.51 18.79 19.03
CA LYS A 284 3.57 18.27 18.16
C LYS A 284 3.06 17.21 17.18
N VAL A 285 2.14 16.35 17.61
CA VAL A 285 1.49 15.35 16.74
C VAL A 285 0.76 16.06 15.60
N GLY A 286 -0.07 17.06 15.92
CA GLY A 286 -0.79 17.85 14.91
C GLY A 286 0.15 18.59 13.96
N GLN A 287 1.25 19.18 14.46
CA GLN A 287 2.26 19.83 13.62
C GLN A 287 2.91 18.84 12.64
N ARG A 288 3.26 17.63 13.09
CA ARG A 288 3.90 16.63 12.25
C ARG A 288 2.93 16.03 11.21
N ILE A 289 1.67 15.77 11.59
CA ILE A 289 0.60 15.35 10.67
C ILE A 289 0.43 16.39 9.55
N ALA A 290 0.28 17.67 9.90
CA ALA A 290 0.10 18.74 8.92
C ALA A 290 1.29 18.86 7.95
N ALA A 291 2.52 18.68 8.45
CA ALA A 291 3.71 18.66 7.62
C ALA A 291 3.72 17.48 6.63
N TYR A 292 3.33 16.28 7.09
CA TYR A 292 3.25 15.08 6.25
C TYR A 292 2.12 15.11 5.24
N GLN A 293 0.96 15.69 5.57
CA GLN A 293 -0.13 15.86 4.59
C GLN A 293 0.23 16.81 3.44
N ALA A 294 1.19 17.71 3.67
CA ALA A 294 1.72 18.61 2.64
C ALA A 294 2.91 18.03 1.86
N LEU A 295 3.46 16.89 2.29
CA LEU A 295 4.61 16.24 1.66
C LEU A 295 4.19 15.60 0.34
N ASP A 296 4.91 15.92 -0.75
CA ASP A 296 4.85 15.10 -1.96
C ASP A 296 5.89 13.98 -1.84
N ILE A 297 5.44 12.78 -1.47
CA ILE A 297 6.32 11.62 -1.24
C ILE A 297 7.05 11.15 -2.51
N LEU A 298 6.59 11.57 -3.70
CA LEU A 298 7.24 11.26 -4.97
C LEU A 298 8.26 12.34 -5.40
N ALA A 299 8.30 13.48 -4.71
CA ALA A 299 9.26 14.54 -5.01
C ALA A 299 10.65 14.22 -4.42
N MET A 300 11.70 14.61 -5.15
CA MET A 300 13.09 14.57 -4.69
C MET A 300 13.40 15.70 -3.71
#